data_AF-A0AAV0H4G2-F1
#
_entry.id   AF-A0AAV0H4G2-F1
#
_cell.length_a   1.000
_cell.length_b   1.000
_cell.length_c   1.000
_cell.angle_alpha   90.00
_cell.angle_beta   90.00
_cell.angle_gamma   90.00
#
_symmetry.space_group_name_H-M   'P 1'
#
loop_
_entity.id
_entity.type
_entity.pdbx_description
1 polymer ?
#
loop_
_entity_poly.entity_id
_entity_poly.type
_entity_poly.pdbx_seq_one_letter_code
_entity_poly.pdbx_strand_id
1 'polypeptide(L)'
;DLTLKVANLSNLLLQVLIAASINRCVNKTPSNAIVNLAASPCNPPPPPPPQQQQQALSTTTKESTTTENGASHPNPNPNPNPNPNPETLTKSLSCLNTAVMSKPFQCTIQQVEDVKVVIKVLPIFACTIMLNCCLAQLSTFSVQQAATMTTKLGSLKVPPASLPIFPVVFIMILAPIYDHFIIPFARRLTKSETGITHLQRIGVGLFLSIVAMATAALVEIKRKRVVAAVAATIDDKEPLPITFFWIAFQYLFLGSADLFTLAGLLEFFFSEAPASMRSLATSLSWASLAMGYYLSSVIVSVVNDVTRLSDHKPWLSGGNIDHYRLERFYWLMCVLSVLNFLHYLLWACRYKYRSVSLLLSSSSPST
;
A
#
# COMPACT_ATOMS: atom_id res chain seq x y z
N ASP A 1 -11.20 19.17 14.00
CA ASP A 1 -11.38 19.18 12.53
C ASP A 1 -10.76 17.96 11.85
N LEU A 2 -9.43 17.83 11.77
CA LEU A 2 -8.77 16.70 11.08
C LEU A 2 -9.28 15.31 11.49
N THR A 3 -9.49 15.08 12.79
CA THR A 3 -10.08 13.84 13.35
C THR A 3 -11.50 13.56 12.82
N LEU A 4 -12.34 14.59 12.70
CA LEU A 4 -13.69 14.49 12.15
C LEU A 4 -13.65 14.14 10.65
N LYS A 5 -12.73 14.76 9.90
CA LYS A 5 -12.51 14.48 8.48
C LYS A 5 -12.01 13.05 8.24
N VAL A 6 -11.13 12.53 9.10
CA VAL A 6 -10.70 11.12 9.07
C VAL A 6 -11.87 10.18 9.41
N ALA A 7 -12.64 10.47 10.47
CA ALA A 7 -13.78 9.65 10.88
C ALA A 7 -14.89 9.57 9.81
N ASN A 8 -15.20 10.70 9.17
CA ASN A 8 -16.17 10.74 8.07
C ASN A 8 -15.69 9.95 6.86
N LEU A 9 -14.38 10.01 6.54
CA LEU A 9 -13.82 9.27 5.41
C LEU A 9 -13.68 7.76 5.70
N SER A 10 -13.39 7.36 6.94
CA SER A 10 -13.44 5.94 7.34
C SER A 10 -14.87 5.40 7.34
N ASN A 11 -15.86 6.20 7.75
CA ASN A 11 -17.28 5.84 7.64
C ASN A 11 -17.71 5.70 6.17
N LEU A 12 -17.26 6.59 5.27
CA LEU A 12 -17.54 6.48 3.84
C LEU A 12 -16.92 5.20 3.23
N LEU A 13 -15.66 4.91 3.55
CA LEU A 13 -15.00 3.66 3.14
C LEU A 13 -15.74 2.42 3.65
N LEU A 14 -16.13 2.42 4.93
CA LEU A 14 -16.88 1.34 5.55
C LEU A 14 -18.26 1.16 4.90
N GLN A 15 -18.99 2.24 4.63
CA GLN A 15 -20.28 2.22 3.94
C GLN A 15 -20.16 1.67 2.51
N VAL A 16 -19.17 2.11 1.71
CA VAL A 16 -18.95 1.61 0.35
C VAL A 16 -18.57 0.12 0.36
N LEU A 17 -17.72 -0.32 1.28
CA LEU A 17 -17.35 -1.73 1.42
C LEU A 17 -18.52 -2.60 1.91
N ILE A 18 -19.33 -2.12 2.85
CA ILE A 18 -20.54 -2.81 3.32
C ILE A 18 -21.59 -2.88 2.22
N ALA A 19 -21.88 -1.78 1.50
CA ALA A 19 -22.84 -1.75 0.40
C ALA A 19 -22.44 -2.71 -0.72
N ALA A 20 -21.16 -2.70 -1.13
CA ALA A 20 -20.64 -3.66 -2.11
C ALA A 20 -20.72 -5.11 -1.60
N SER A 21 -20.47 -5.36 -0.32
CA SER A 21 -20.55 -6.70 0.28
C SER A 21 -21.99 -7.23 0.35
N ILE A 22 -22.93 -6.42 0.83
CA ILE A 22 -24.37 -6.77 0.89
C ILE A 22 -24.88 -7.07 -0.52
N ASN A 23 -24.61 -6.20 -1.50
CA ASN A 23 -25.08 -6.39 -2.87
C ASN A 23 -24.45 -7.63 -3.54
N ARG A 24 -23.22 -7.99 -3.17
CA ARG A 24 -22.55 -9.23 -3.62
C ARG A 24 -23.08 -10.50 -2.94
N CYS A 25 -23.66 -10.39 -1.74
CA CYS A 25 -24.38 -11.48 -1.08
C CYS A 25 -25.80 -11.66 -1.62
N VAL A 26 -26.54 -10.57 -1.82
CA VAL A 26 -27.90 -10.60 -2.41
C VAL A 26 -27.88 -11.25 -3.80
N ASN A 27 -26.96 -10.81 -4.69
CA ASN A 27 -26.76 -11.40 -6.01
C ASN A 27 -26.12 -12.83 -6.00
N LYS A 28 -25.97 -13.45 -4.83
CA LYS A 28 -25.54 -14.85 -4.67
C LYS A 28 -26.62 -15.77 -4.10
N THR A 29 -27.83 -15.25 -3.85
CA THR A 29 -28.97 -16.08 -3.44
C THR A 29 -29.45 -16.94 -4.62
N PRO A 30 -29.45 -18.28 -4.53
CA PRO A 30 -29.69 -19.15 -5.68
C PRO A 30 -31.20 -19.35 -5.96
N SER A 31 -31.90 -18.29 -6.36
CA SER A 31 -33.27 -18.38 -6.89
C SER A 31 -33.27 -18.97 -8.31
N ASN A 32 -32.93 -20.25 -8.44
CA ASN A 32 -33.14 -21.10 -9.62
C ASN A 32 -32.97 -22.59 -9.26
N ALA A 33 -33.68 -23.03 -8.23
CA ALA A 33 -33.89 -24.45 -7.91
C ALA A 33 -35.32 -24.62 -7.41
N ILE A 34 -35.98 -25.71 -7.84
CA ILE A 34 -37.43 -25.99 -7.76
C ILE A 34 -38.25 -25.31 -8.88
N VAL A 35 -38.88 -26.18 -9.69
CA VAL A 35 -40.10 -26.05 -10.52
C VAL A 35 -39.92 -27.00 -11.73
N ASN A 36 -40.88 -27.93 -11.88
CA ASN A 36 -41.07 -28.92 -12.95
C ASN A 36 -40.31 -30.27 -12.85
N LEU A 37 -40.81 -31.15 -11.99
CA LEU A 37 -40.96 -32.57 -12.35
C LEU A 37 -42.15 -32.71 -13.31
N ALA A 38 -41.92 -33.19 -14.52
CA ALA A 38 -42.94 -33.73 -15.43
C ALA A 38 -42.28 -34.75 -16.37
N ALA A 39 -43.02 -35.77 -16.82
CA ALA A 39 -42.45 -36.92 -17.53
C ALA A 39 -42.38 -36.76 -19.07
N SER A 40 -41.56 -37.61 -19.68
CA SER A 40 -41.38 -37.85 -21.13
C SER A 40 -42.50 -38.79 -21.68
N PRO A 41 -42.59 -39.21 -22.98
CA PRO A 41 -41.59 -39.12 -24.08
C PRO A 41 -42.11 -38.86 -25.53
N CYS A 42 -41.19 -39.02 -26.51
CA CYS A 42 -41.36 -39.41 -27.94
C CYS A 42 -41.71 -38.36 -29.04
N ASN A 43 -40.72 -37.96 -29.85
CA ASN A 43 -40.46 -38.56 -31.19
C ASN A 43 -39.20 -37.98 -31.94
N PRO A 44 -38.63 -38.65 -32.97
CA PRO A 44 -37.35 -38.30 -33.64
C PRO A 44 -37.45 -37.63 -35.06
N PRO A 45 -36.33 -37.13 -35.67
CA PRO A 45 -36.31 -36.25 -36.86
C PRO A 45 -36.00 -36.95 -38.22
N PRO A 46 -36.02 -36.23 -39.38
CA PRO A 46 -34.80 -36.07 -40.23
C PRO A 46 -34.69 -34.66 -40.98
N PRO A 47 -34.19 -34.43 -42.25
CA PRO A 47 -33.19 -33.37 -42.56
C PRO A 47 -33.54 -32.31 -43.67
N PRO A 48 -32.65 -31.33 -44.03
CA PRO A 48 -32.86 -30.20 -44.97
C PRO A 48 -32.31 -30.47 -46.42
N PRO A 49 -32.13 -29.52 -47.40
CA PRO A 49 -32.28 -28.04 -47.47
C PRO A 49 -33.23 -27.60 -48.65
N PRO A 50 -33.06 -26.59 -49.58
CA PRO A 50 -32.00 -25.62 -49.96
C PRO A 50 -32.41 -24.10 -49.85
N GLN A 51 -32.28 -23.28 -50.91
CA GLN A 51 -32.44 -21.80 -50.96
C GLN A 51 -32.89 -21.28 -52.36
N GLN A 52 -33.61 -20.13 -52.41
CA GLN A 52 -33.68 -19.05 -53.45
C GLN A 52 -35.04 -18.30 -53.35
N GLN A 53 -35.31 -17.08 -53.87
CA GLN A 53 -34.57 -15.80 -54.03
C GLN A 53 -35.57 -14.72 -54.55
N GLN A 54 -35.31 -13.41 -54.36
CA GLN A 54 -35.85 -12.25 -55.14
C GLN A 54 -37.28 -11.65 -54.85
N GLN A 55 -37.30 -10.52 -54.12
CA GLN A 55 -38.00 -9.20 -54.34
C GLN A 55 -39.52 -8.99 -54.68
N ALA A 56 -40.03 -7.87 -54.10
CA ALA A 56 -41.17 -7.00 -54.51
C ALA A 56 -42.61 -7.56 -54.28
N LEU A 57 -43.68 -6.75 -54.11
CA LEU A 57 -44.01 -5.39 -54.62
C LEU A 57 -45.09 -4.69 -53.74
N SER A 58 -45.38 -3.40 -54.02
CA SER A 58 -46.66 -2.65 -53.72
C SER A 58 -46.99 -2.28 -52.26
N THR A 59 -47.65 -1.13 -51.93
CA THR A 59 -48.20 0.00 -52.75
C THR A 59 -48.27 1.32 -51.94
N THR A 60 -48.28 2.46 -52.66
CA THR A 60 -48.99 3.78 -52.48
C THR A 60 -49.44 4.24 -51.06
N THR A 61 -49.39 5.52 -50.65
CA THR A 61 -49.69 6.78 -51.40
C THR A 61 -48.95 8.01 -50.82
N LYS A 62 -48.88 9.12 -51.59
CA LYS A 62 -48.34 10.44 -51.19
C LYS A 62 -49.45 11.46 -50.95
N GLU A 63 -49.23 12.41 -50.04
CA GLU A 63 -49.50 13.87 -50.13
C GLU A 63 -49.32 14.50 -48.73
N SER A 64 -49.18 15.81 -48.50
CA SER A 64 -48.37 16.89 -49.10
C SER A 64 -48.93 18.23 -48.59
N THR A 65 -48.31 18.78 -47.55
CA THR A 65 -48.28 20.23 -47.21
C THR A 65 -49.59 20.97 -46.85
N THR A 66 -49.59 21.69 -45.73
CA THR A 66 -49.81 23.16 -45.64
C THR A 66 -49.47 23.64 -44.21
N THR A 67 -49.01 24.89 -44.08
CA THR A 67 -48.61 25.55 -42.81
C THR A 67 -49.69 26.48 -42.28
N GLU A 68 -49.83 26.61 -40.96
CA GLU A 68 -50.45 27.80 -40.35
C GLU A 68 -49.89 28.09 -38.93
N ASN A 69 -50.02 29.33 -38.45
CA ASN A 69 -49.44 29.82 -37.18
C ASN A 69 -50.55 30.17 -36.15
N GLY A 70 -50.31 29.89 -34.87
CA GLY A 70 -51.17 30.26 -33.74
C GLY A 70 -50.39 30.27 -32.41
N ALA A 71 -50.83 31.05 -31.41
CA ALA A 71 -49.97 31.47 -30.30
C ALA A 71 -50.52 31.19 -28.88
N SER A 72 -49.62 31.29 -27.88
CA SER A 72 -49.84 31.36 -26.41
C SER A 72 -50.48 30.11 -25.75
N HIS A 73 -49.84 29.41 -24.79
CA HIS A 73 -49.40 29.87 -23.47
C HIS A 73 -48.33 28.95 -22.84
N PRO A 74 -47.56 29.38 -21.82
CA PRO A 74 -46.57 28.55 -21.13
C PRO A 74 -47.16 27.75 -19.95
N ASN A 75 -46.62 26.57 -19.66
CA ASN A 75 -46.85 25.84 -18.41
C ASN A 75 -45.57 25.07 -18.00
N PRO A 76 -45.01 25.25 -16.79
CA PRO A 76 -43.71 24.68 -16.42
C PRO A 76 -43.81 23.32 -15.74
N ASN A 77 -42.83 22.45 -15.97
CA ASN A 77 -42.38 21.51 -14.95
C ASN A 77 -40.93 21.05 -15.24
N PRO A 78 -40.00 21.09 -14.26
CA PRO A 78 -38.64 20.58 -14.45
C PRO A 78 -38.62 19.05 -14.34
N ASN A 79 -37.79 18.40 -15.15
CA ASN A 79 -37.58 16.95 -15.09
C ASN A 79 -36.10 16.62 -14.76
N PRO A 80 -35.70 16.73 -13.48
CA PRO A 80 -34.30 16.60 -13.06
C PRO A 80 -33.91 15.13 -12.86
N ASN A 81 -33.67 14.39 -13.95
CA ASN A 81 -33.17 13.02 -13.83
C ASN A 81 -32.23 12.59 -14.98
N PRO A 82 -30.98 13.11 -15.01
CA PRO A 82 -29.94 12.53 -15.84
C PRO A 82 -29.55 11.15 -15.27
N ASN A 83 -30.05 10.08 -15.89
CA ASN A 83 -29.54 8.73 -15.63
C ASN A 83 -28.00 8.74 -15.81
N PRO A 84 -27.21 8.25 -14.84
CA PRO A 84 -25.75 8.30 -14.95
C PRO A 84 -25.27 7.36 -16.06
N ASN A 85 -24.73 7.93 -17.16
CA ASN A 85 -24.22 7.16 -18.30
C ASN A 85 -23.15 6.15 -17.83
N PRO A 86 -23.34 4.82 -18.05
CA PRO A 86 -22.42 3.78 -17.61
C PRO A 86 -20.99 3.89 -18.17
N GLU A 87 -20.81 4.67 -19.23
CA GLU A 87 -19.56 4.86 -19.97
C GLU A 87 -18.46 5.57 -19.16
N THR A 88 -18.81 6.20 -18.03
CA THR A 88 -17.87 6.97 -17.19
C THR A 88 -17.14 6.16 -16.11
N LEU A 89 -17.56 4.92 -15.80
CA LEU A 89 -16.93 4.12 -14.74
C LEU A 89 -15.80 3.22 -15.24
N THR A 90 -14.67 3.21 -14.53
CA THR A 90 -13.54 2.33 -14.85
C THR A 90 -13.95 0.87 -14.67
N LYS A 91 -13.76 0.02 -15.70
CA LYS A 91 -14.05 -1.44 -15.64
C LYS A 91 -13.24 -2.20 -14.55
N SER A 92 -12.12 -1.63 -14.11
CA SER A 92 -11.35 -2.11 -12.94
C SER A 92 -12.20 -2.08 -11.67
N LEU A 93 -12.23 -3.19 -10.92
CA LEU A 93 -13.03 -3.33 -9.69
C LEU A 93 -14.55 -3.07 -9.92
N SER A 94 -15.10 -3.61 -11.02
CA SER A 94 -16.51 -3.45 -11.41
C SER A 94 -17.54 -3.82 -10.33
N CYS A 95 -17.19 -4.68 -9.38
CA CYS A 95 -18.02 -5.02 -8.21
C CYS A 95 -18.34 -3.82 -7.30
N LEU A 96 -17.57 -2.72 -7.40
CA LEU A 96 -17.82 -1.47 -6.68
C LEU A 96 -18.79 -0.54 -7.43
N ASN A 97 -18.97 -0.72 -8.75
CA ASN A 97 -19.96 0.03 -9.54
C ASN A 97 -21.37 -0.18 -8.98
N THR A 98 -21.65 -1.38 -8.45
CA THR A 98 -22.94 -1.76 -7.86
C THR A 98 -23.29 -0.99 -6.59
N ALA A 99 -22.34 -0.25 -5.98
CA ALA A 99 -22.62 0.67 -4.88
C ALA A 99 -23.34 1.96 -5.34
N VAL A 100 -23.14 2.39 -6.60
CA VAL A 100 -23.91 3.50 -7.21
C VAL A 100 -25.40 3.13 -7.38
N MET A 101 -25.69 1.83 -7.42
CA MET A 101 -27.04 1.28 -7.64
C MET A 101 -27.77 0.89 -6.34
N SER A 102 -27.12 0.94 -5.17
CA SER A 102 -27.72 0.49 -3.90
C SER A 102 -28.48 1.60 -3.18
N LYS A 103 -29.82 1.48 -3.12
CA LYS A 103 -30.73 2.51 -2.58
C LYS A 103 -30.41 3.09 -1.17
N PRO A 104 -29.89 2.38 -0.15
CA PRO A 104 -29.61 3.00 1.15
C PRO A 104 -28.35 3.89 1.17
N PHE A 105 -27.48 3.81 0.16
CA PHE A 105 -26.25 4.58 0.08
C PHE A 105 -26.07 5.14 -1.34
N GLN A 106 -26.56 6.37 -1.58
CA GLN A 106 -26.39 7.07 -2.84
C GLN A 106 -24.94 7.58 -3.00
N CYS A 107 -24.01 6.67 -3.28
CA CYS A 107 -22.62 7.01 -3.54
C CYS A 107 -22.46 7.65 -4.93
N THR A 108 -21.84 8.84 -4.99
CA THR A 108 -21.52 9.51 -6.25
C THR A 108 -20.47 8.70 -7.03
N ILE A 109 -20.52 8.74 -8.37
CA ILE A 109 -19.55 8.08 -9.26
C ILE A 109 -18.10 8.41 -8.85
N GLN A 110 -17.83 9.69 -8.55
CA GLN A 110 -16.52 10.15 -8.07
C GLN A 110 -16.06 9.40 -6.81
N GLN A 111 -16.92 9.26 -5.80
CA GLN A 111 -16.59 8.55 -4.55
C GLN A 111 -16.24 7.07 -4.81
N VAL A 112 -16.91 6.43 -5.77
CA VAL A 112 -16.63 5.04 -6.15
C VAL A 112 -15.29 4.91 -6.88
N GLU A 113 -14.97 5.82 -7.81
CA GLU A 113 -13.64 5.85 -8.47
C GLU A 113 -12.51 6.21 -7.48
N ASP A 114 -12.75 7.11 -6.54
CA ASP A 114 -11.82 7.47 -5.46
C ASP A 114 -11.49 6.24 -4.58
N VAL A 115 -12.50 5.48 -4.16
CA VAL A 115 -12.32 4.24 -3.40
C VAL A 115 -11.60 3.16 -4.23
N LYS A 116 -11.85 3.08 -5.55
CA LYS A 116 -11.08 2.19 -6.45
C LYS A 116 -9.60 2.57 -6.50
N VAL A 117 -9.25 3.86 -6.48
CA VAL A 117 -7.84 4.29 -6.42
C VAL A 117 -7.19 3.84 -5.12
N VAL A 118 -7.83 4.09 -3.96
CA VAL A 118 -7.30 3.63 -2.66
C VAL A 118 -7.08 2.12 -2.64
N ILE A 119 -8.03 1.32 -3.13
CA ILE A 119 -7.91 -0.14 -3.16
C ILE A 119 -6.76 -0.62 -4.07
N LYS A 120 -6.42 0.10 -5.14
CA LYS A 120 -5.22 -0.18 -5.97
C LYS A 120 -3.90 0.20 -5.28
N VAL A 121 -3.93 1.16 -4.35
CA VAL A 121 -2.74 1.61 -3.60
C VAL A 121 -2.49 0.74 -2.35
N LEU A 122 -3.54 0.14 -1.76
CA LEU A 122 -3.43 -0.69 -0.55
C LEU A 122 -2.37 -1.82 -0.62
N PRO A 123 -2.13 -2.54 -1.73
CA PRO A 123 -1.06 -3.55 -1.80
C PRO A 123 0.35 -2.97 -1.69
N ILE A 124 0.60 -1.81 -2.31
CA ILE A 124 1.85 -1.04 -2.17
C ILE A 124 2.00 -0.55 -0.72
N PHE A 125 0.90 -0.04 -0.17
CA PHE A 125 0.83 0.46 1.19
C PHE A 125 1.14 -0.64 2.24
N ALA A 126 0.59 -1.84 2.06
CA ALA A 126 0.84 -2.98 2.94
C ALA A 126 2.32 -3.40 2.98
N CYS A 127 3.08 -3.20 1.90
CA CYS A 127 4.51 -3.52 1.86
C CYS A 127 5.37 -2.65 2.78
N THR A 128 4.84 -1.52 3.30
CA THR A 128 5.58 -0.69 4.27
C THR A 128 5.45 -1.19 5.71
N ILE A 129 4.50 -2.09 6.00
CA ILE A 129 4.30 -2.69 7.33
C ILE A 129 5.56 -3.45 7.77
N MET A 130 6.24 -4.13 6.85
CA MET A 130 7.49 -4.85 7.14
C MET A 130 8.67 -3.90 7.45
N LEU A 131 8.72 -2.73 6.81
CA LEU A 131 9.73 -1.70 7.12
C LEU A 131 9.49 -1.11 8.50
N ASN A 132 8.23 -0.81 8.83
CA ASN A 132 7.83 -0.37 10.18
C ASN A 132 8.10 -1.46 11.24
N CYS A 133 7.98 -2.74 10.88
CA CYS A 133 8.38 -3.86 11.71
C CYS A 133 9.90 -3.92 11.93
N CYS A 134 10.72 -3.49 10.97
CA CYS A 134 12.17 -3.30 11.17
C CYS A 134 12.46 -2.11 12.10
N LEU A 135 11.72 -1.00 11.95
CA LEU A 135 11.88 0.22 12.77
C LEU A 135 11.59 -0.03 14.27
N ALA A 136 10.67 -0.95 14.57
CA ALA A 136 10.46 -1.44 15.94
C ALA A 136 11.71 -2.12 16.53
N GLN A 137 12.53 -2.84 15.74
CA GLN A 137 13.78 -3.46 16.20
C GLN A 137 14.89 -2.43 16.47
N LEU A 138 14.85 -1.31 15.74
CA LEU A 138 15.70 -0.15 15.96
C LEU A 138 15.36 0.57 17.27
N SER A 139 14.07 0.59 17.62
CA SER A 139 13.55 1.21 18.85
C SER A 139 13.78 0.36 20.11
N THR A 140 14.04 -0.94 19.96
CA THR A 140 14.07 -1.91 21.06
C THR A 140 15.40 -2.64 21.17
N PHE A 141 15.61 -3.74 20.43
CA PHE A 141 16.81 -4.57 20.53
C PHE A 141 18.09 -3.77 20.22
N SER A 142 18.07 -2.80 19.30
CA SER A 142 19.28 -2.02 18.97
C SER A 142 19.73 -1.12 20.13
N VAL A 143 18.80 -0.65 20.97
CA VAL A 143 19.09 0.10 22.20
C VAL A 143 19.65 -0.85 23.27
N GLN A 144 19.09 -2.06 23.40
CA GLN A 144 19.59 -3.08 24.31
C GLN A 144 20.98 -3.60 23.92
N GLN A 145 21.26 -3.81 22.63
CA GLN A 145 22.59 -4.13 22.13
C GLN A 145 23.59 -3.08 22.61
N ALA A 146 23.34 -1.81 22.35
CA ALA A 146 24.25 -0.73 22.72
C ALA A 146 24.40 -0.50 24.23
N ALA A 147 23.45 -0.96 25.05
CA ALA A 147 23.61 -0.97 26.50
C ALA A 147 24.71 -1.93 26.99
N THR A 148 25.00 -3.01 26.23
CA THR A 148 26.16 -3.90 26.50
C THR A 148 27.47 -3.39 25.92
N MET A 149 27.47 -2.32 25.11
CA MET A 149 28.63 -1.85 24.35
C MET A 149 29.31 -0.69 25.07
N THR A 150 30.57 -0.41 24.73
CA THR A 150 31.27 0.78 25.23
C THR A 150 30.65 2.04 24.60
N THR A 151 29.91 2.80 25.41
CA THR A 151 29.28 4.09 25.04
C THR A 151 30.09 5.33 25.42
N LYS A 152 31.39 5.16 25.74
CA LYS A 152 32.31 6.27 26.01
C LYS A 152 32.74 6.96 24.71
N LEU A 153 32.67 8.28 24.68
CA LEU A 153 33.19 9.17 23.64
C LEU A 153 34.21 10.10 24.30
N GLY A 154 35.47 9.64 24.35
CA GLY A 154 36.47 10.26 25.22
C GLY A 154 36.05 10.15 26.69
N SER A 155 35.91 11.29 27.37
CA SER A 155 35.41 11.38 28.75
C SER A 155 33.89 11.28 28.89
N LEU A 156 33.12 11.56 27.83
CA LEU A 156 31.66 11.60 27.89
C LEU A 156 31.05 10.19 27.78
N LYS A 157 30.17 9.78 28.70
CA LYS A 157 29.38 8.56 28.56
C LYS A 157 28.02 8.88 27.92
N VAL A 158 27.81 8.42 26.69
CA VAL A 158 26.54 8.58 25.98
C VAL A 158 25.53 7.52 26.49
N PRO A 159 24.27 7.86 26.78
CA PRO A 159 23.26 6.86 27.15
C PRO A 159 22.73 6.15 25.88
N PRO A 160 22.51 4.81 25.90
CA PRO A 160 21.96 4.06 24.75
C PRO A 160 20.61 4.58 24.24
N ALA A 161 19.79 5.17 25.13
CA ALA A 161 18.51 5.78 24.77
C ALA A 161 18.64 6.98 23.80
N SER A 162 19.84 7.58 23.66
CA SER A 162 20.10 8.68 22.72
C SER A 162 20.48 8.22 21.31
N LEU A 163 20.63 6.91 21.04
CA LEU A 163 20.93 6.40 19.69
C LEU A 163 19.99 6.89 18.56
N PRO A 164 18.69 7.15 18.78
CA PRO A 164 17.81 7.74 17.77
C PRO A 164 18.24 9.13 17.27
N ILE A 165 19.30 9.75 17.81
CA ILE A 165 19.96 10.91 17.18
C ILE A 165 20.60 10.56 15.83
N PHE A 166 21.06 9.33 15.62
CA PHE A 166 21.77 8.95 14.40
C PHE A 166 20.89 9.10 13.13
N PRO A 167 19.66 8.54 13.04
CA PRO A 167 18.77 8.77 11.90
C PRO A 167 18.44 10.25 11.70
N VAL A 168 18.25 11.02 12.77
CA VAL A 168 17.93 12.45 12.68
C VAL A 168 19.09 13.22 12.01
N VAL A 169 20.33 12.97 12.45
CA VAL A 169 21.52 13.57 11.83
C VAL A 169 21.72 13.08 10.39
N PHE A 170 21.53 11.79 10.13
CA PHE A 170 21.67 11.24 8.77
C PHE A 170 20.57 11.77 7.82
N ILE A 171 19.32 11.91 8.26
CA ILE A 171 18.23 12.51 7.48
C ILE A 171 18.49 14.00 7.21
N MET A 172 18.97 14.74 8.22
CA MET A 172 19.33 16.16 8.08
C MET A 172 20.45 16.40 7.05
N ILE A 173 21.35 15.43 6.87
CA ILE A 173 22.40 15.45 5.83
C ILE A 173 21.87 14.93 4.48
N LEU A 174 21.10 13.83 4.51
CA LEU A 174 20.65 13.12 3.30
C LEU A 174 19.55 13.86 2.54
N ALA A 175 18.64 14.57 3.21
CA ALA A 175 17.56 15.29 2.52
C ALA A 175 18.10 16.44 1.64
N PRO A 176 18.98 17.35 2.10
CA PRO A 176 19.64 18.33 1.23
C PRO A 176 20.46 17.69 0.10
N ILE A 177 21.14 16.58 0.37
CA ILE A 177 21.87 15.83 -0.68
C ILE A 177 20.91 15.29 -1.74
N TYR A 178 19.77 14.73 -1.31
CA TYR A 178 18.76 14.19 -2.21
C TYR A 178 18.15 15.29 -3.08
N ASP A 179 17.66 16.37 -2.48
CA ASP A 179 16.95 17.43 -3.20
C ASP A 179 17.86 18.26 -4.11
N HIS A 180 19.11 18.54 -3.69
CA HIS A 180 20.03 19.40 -4.43
C HIS A 180 20.97 18.66 -5.40
N PHE A 181 21.31 17.39 -5.14
CA PHE A 181 22.23 16.62 -5.99
C PHE A 181 21.56 15.42 -6.66
N ILE A 182 20.85 14.56 -5.90
CA ILE A 182 20.30 13.31 -6.45
C ILE A 182 19.14 13.58 -7.41
N ILE A 183 18.16 14.43 -7.06
CA ILE A 183 17.03 14.76 -7.95
C ILE A 183 17.53 15.43 -9.26
N PRO A 184 18.38 16.49 -9.25
CA PRO A 184 18.83 17.11 -10.50
C PRO A 184 19.71 16.20 -11.35
N PHE A 185 20.51 15.33 -10.74
CA PHE A 185 21.28 14.32 -11.46
C PHE A 185 20.37 13.24 -12.09
N ALA A 186 19.38 12.74 -11.34
CA ALA A 186 18.41 11.77 -11.84
C ALA A 186 17.59 12.33 -13.01
N ARG A 187 17.09 13.58 -12.91
CA ARG A 187 16.40 14.28 -14.01
C ARG A 187 17.23 14.36 -15.28
N ARG A 188 18.55 14.63 -15.17
CA ARG A 188 19.48 14.65 -16.32
C ARG A 188 19.66 13.27 -16.96
N LEU A 189 19.68 12.20 -16.17
CA LEU A 189 19.83 10.83 -16.68
C LEU A 189 18.53 10.26 -17.27
N THR A 190 17.41 10.36 -16.56
CA THR A 190 16.14 9.74 -16.95
C THR A 190 15.33 10.56 -17.94
N LYS A 191 15.69 11.85 -18.15
CA LYS A 191 15.00 12.81 -19.02
C LYS A 191 13.49 12.97 -18.69
N SER A 192 13.13 12.74 -17.42
CA SER A 192 11.78 12.87 -16.88
C SER A 192 11.72 14.06 -15.90
N GLU A 193 10.61 14.80 -15.90
CA GLU A 193 10.42 15.98 -15.02
C GLU A 193 10.48 15.62 -13.52
N THR A 194 10.02 14.43 -13.15
CA THR A 194 10.11 13.93 -11.76
C THR A 194 11.50 13.34 -11.43
N GLY A 195 12.29 12.97 -12.44
CA GLY A 195 13.61 12.35 -12.28
C GLY A 195 13.57 10.90 -11.82
N ILE A 196 12.99 10.65 -10.64
CA ILE A 196 12.78 9.31 -10.04
C ILE A 196 11.28 9.12 -9.83
N THR A 197 10.73 7.96 -10.19
CA THR A 197 9.29 7.70 -9.95
C THR A 197 9.01 7.44 -8.47
N HIS A 198 7.83 7.81 -7.98
CA HIS A 198 7.48 7.61 -6.57
C HIS A 198 7.53 6.12 -6.17
N LEU A 199 7.23 5.19 -7.09
CA LEU A 199 7.43 3.76 -6.87
C LEU A 199 8.91 3.40 -6.75
N GLN A 200 9.79 3.90 -7.63
CA GLN A 200 11.23 3.68 -7.48
C GLN A 200 11.76 4.17 -6.13
N ARG A 201 11.27 5.32 -5.63
CA ARG A 201 11.64 5.86 -4.31
C ARG A 201 11.20 4.95 -3.16
N ILE A 202 9.96 4.43 -3.20
CA ILE A 202 9.47 3.40 -2.25
C ILE A 202 10.33 2.14 -2.33
N GLY A 203 10.65 1.65 -3.53
CA GLY A 203 11.47 0.47 -3.75
C GLY A 203 12.90 0.61 -3.20
N VAL A 204 13.53 1.77 -3.40
CA VAL A 204 14.85 2.09 -2.80
C VAL A 204 14.78 2.05 -1.27
N GLY A 205 13.72 2.62 -0.68
CA GLY A 205 13.51 2.57 0.77
C GLY A 205 13.36 1.13 1.29
N LEU A 206 12.50 0.32 0.67
CA LEU A 206 12.34 -1.09 1.01
C LEU A 206 13.64 -1.89 0.84
N PHE A 207 14.42 -1.63 -0.21
CA PHE A 207 15.74 -2.26 -0.39
C PHE A 207 16.74 -1.87 0.72
N LEU A 208 16.79 -0.58 1.11
CA LEU A 208 17.64 -0.12 2.22
C LEU A 208 17.26 -0.76 3.57
N SER A 209 15.98 -1.15 3.77
CA SER A 209 15.59 -1.91 4.96
C SER A 209 16.22 -3.31 5.03
N ILE A 210 16.44 -3.96 3.87
CA ILE A 210 17.15 -5.23 3.78
C ILE A 210 18.63 -5.03 4.17
N VAL A 211 19.26 -4.00 3.58
CA VAL A 211 20.66 -3.63 3.89
C VAL A 211 20.83 -3.30 5.38
N ALA A 212 19.85 -2.63 6.00
CA ALA A 212 19.85 -2.34 7.43
C ALA A 212 19.78 -3.60 8.29
N MET A 213 18.87 -4.54 8.01
CA MET A 213 18.76 -5.78 8.80
C MET A 213 19.96 -6.72 8.60
N ALA A 214 20.52 -6.78 7.38
CA ALA A 214 21.77 -7.49 7.12
C ALA A 214 22.95 -6.85 7.88
N THR A 215 23.04 -5.52 7.89
CA THR A 215 24.04 -4.78 8.67
C THR A 215 23.89 -5.07 10.16
N ALA A 216 22.67 -5.05 10.71
CA ALA A 216 22.41 -5.36 12.11
C ALA A 216 22.82 -6.79 12.48
N ALA A 217 22.54 -7.77 11.62
CA ALA A 217 22.98 -9.15 11.81
C ALA A 217 24.51 -9.29 11.83
N LEU A 218 25.22 -8.59 10.93
CA LEU A 218 26.69 -8.55 10.88
C LEU A 218 27.30 -7.85 12.10
N VAL A 219 26.68 -6.76 12.58
CA VAL A 219 27.10 -6.05 13.80
C VAL A 219 26.91 -6.93 15.03
N GLU A 220 25.81 -7.67 15.14
CA GLU A 220 25.61 -8.62 16.25
C GLU A 220 26.59 -9.79 16.20
N ILE A 221 26.88 -10.35 15.02
CA ILE A 221 27.94 -11.37 14.85
C ILE A 221 29.30 -10.82 15.31
N LYS A 222 29.61 -9.55 15.01
CA LYS A 222 30.83 -8.90 15.47
C LYS A 222 30.83 -8.69 16.99
N ARG A 223 29.72 -8.23 17.57
CA ARG A 223 29.54 -8.04 19.02
C ARG A 223 29.76 -9.36 19.77
N LYS A 224 29.14 -10.44 19.30
CA LYS A 224 29.27 -11.79 19.89
C LYS A 224 30.65 -12.40 19.76
N ARG A 225 31.40 -12.12 18.68
CA ARG A 225 32.82 -12.51 18.59
C ARG A 225 33.67 -11.83 19.67
N VAL A 226 33.35 -10.59 20.05
CA VAL A 226 33.99 -9.92 21.18
C VAL A 226 33.58 -10.58 22.49
N VAL A 227 32.28 -10.83 22.74
CA VAL A 227 31.79 -11.57 23.93
C VAL A 227 32.57 -12.88 24.11
N ALA A 228 32.63 -13.72 23.07
CA ALA A 228 33.32 -15.01 23.12
C ALA A 228 34.84 -14.91 23.37
N ALA A 229 35.48 -13.80 22.96
CA ALA A 229 36.90 -13.56 23.20
C ALA A 229 37.22 -13.04 24.61
N VAL A 230 36.25 -12.43 25.30
CA VAL A 230 36.45 -11.79 26.62
C VAL A 230 35.75 -12.50 27.78
N ALA A 231 34.96 -13.54 27.50
CA ALA A 231 34.13 -14.29 28.47
C ALA A 231 34.91 -14.96 29.63
N ALA A 232 36.24 -15.05 29.55
CA ALA A 232 37.10 -15.55 30.63
C ALA A 232 37.74 -14.44 31.47
N THR A 233 37.48 -13.17 31.15
CA THR A 233 38.25 -12.01 31.65
C THR A 233 37.42 -10.80 32.08
N ILE A 234 36.11 -10.75 31.78
CA ILE A 234 35.23 -9.61 32.05
C ILE A 234 34.00 -10.10 32.85
N ASP A 235 33.66 -9.41 33.95
CA ASP A 235 32.44 -9.67 34.75
C ASP A 235 31.19 -9.19 33.99
N ASP A 236 30.05 -9.84 34.19
CA ASP A 236 28.76 -9.59 33.49
C ASP A 236 28.22 -8.14 33.60
N LYS A 237 28.89 -7.28 34.37
CA LYS A 237 28.50 -5.88 34.63
C LYS A 237 29.32 -4.85 33.85
N GLU A 238 30.45 -5.24 33.24
CA GLU A 238 31.28 -4.31 32.49
C GLU A 238 30.87 -4.22 31.00
N PRO A 239 30.91 -3.03 30.39
CA PRO A 239 30.56 -2.87 28.98
C PRO A 239 31.62 -3.49 28.07
N LEU A 240 31.18 -4.25 27.08
CA LEU A 240 32.04 -4.93 26.11
C LEU A 240 32.98 -3.92 25.40
N PRO A 241 34.24 -4.32 25.11
CA PRO A 241 35.24 -3.47 24.45
C PRO A 241 35.00 -3.33 22.93
N ILE A 242 33.75 -3.03 22.56
CA ILE A 242 33.30 -2.71 21.21
C ILE A 242 32.51 -1.40 21.27
N THR A 243 32.84 -0.46 20.38
CA THR A 243 32.18 0.85 20.35
C THR A 243 30.76 0.77 19.82
N PHE A 244 29.84 1.52 20.45
CA PHE A 244 28.46 1.67 19.98
C PHE A 244 28.35 2.23 18.55
N PHE A 245 29.39 2.87 17.99
CA PHE A 245 29.33 3.41 16.61
C PHE A 245 29.06 2.36 15.53
N TRP A 246 29.30 1.06 15.76
CA TRP A 246 28.89 0.01 14.82
C TRP A 246 27.36 -0.03 14.61
N ILE A 247 26.59 0.35 15.64
CA ILE A 247 25.14 0.46 15.58
C ILE A 247 24.71 1.67 14.72
N ALA A 248 25.54 2.71 14.55
CA ALA A 248 25.18 3.85 13.70
C ALA A 248 24.92 3.46 12.23
N PHE A 249 25.55 2.40 11.71
CA PHE A 249 25.34 1.94 10.34
C PHE A 249 23.94 1.34 10.10
N GLN A 250 23.39 0.57 11.05
CA GLN A 250 22.02 0.04 10.91
C GLN A 250 20.96 1.15 11.06
N TYR A 251 21.23 2.16 11.91
CA TYR A 251 20.40 3.37 12.02
C TYR A 251 20.48 4.26 10.77
N LEU A 252 21.64 4.38 10.11
CA LEU A 252 21.80 5.07 8.82
C LEU A 252 20.91 4.46 7.74
N PHE A 253 21.08 3.16 7.48
CA PHE A 253 20.35 2.50 6.40
C PHE A 253 18.84 2.47 6.66
N LEU A 254 18.40 2.23 7.91
CA LEU A 254 16.97 2.17 8.22
C LEU A 254 16.30 3.55 8.32
N GLY A 255 17.00 4.57 8.80
CA GLY A 255 16.51 5.96 8.74
C GLY A 255 16.38 6.47 7.31
N SER A 256 17.34 6.11 6.44
CA SER A 256 17.26 6.39 5.00
C SER A 256 16.10 5.62 4.34
N ALA A 257 15.90 4.35 4.74
CA ALA A 257 14.82 3.50 4.25
C ALA A 257 13.43 4.11 4.54
N ASP A 258 13.21 4.56 5.77
CA ASP A 258 11.98 5.22 6.20
C ASP A 258 11.77 6.55 5.44
N LEU A 259 12.79 7.42 5.39
CA LEU A 259 12.72 8.70 4.65
C LEU A 259 12.29 8.51 3.19
N PHE A 260 12.91 7.58 2.46
CA PHE A 260 12.56 7.33 1.05
C PHE A 260 11.20 6.66 0.90
N THR A 261 10.85 5.72 1.78
CA THR A 261 9.56 5.03 1.73
C THR A 261 8.41 5.98 2.04
N LEU A 262 8.48 6.72 3.16
CA LEU A 262 7.42 7.63 3.59
C LEU A 262 7.22 8.78 2.61
N ALA A 263 8.29 9.41 2.14
CA ALA A 263 8.18 10.50 1.16
C ALA A 263 7.63 10.01 -0.19
N GLY A 264 8.14 8.89 -0.70
CA GLY A 264 7.63 8.29 -1.94
C GLY A 264 6.17 7.85 -1.83
N LEU A 265 5.75 7.34 -0.67
CA LEU A 265 4.38 6.89 -0.41
C LEU A 265 3.39 8.06 -0.32
N LEU A 266 3.77 9.14 0.37
CA LEU A 266 2.95 10.35 0.48
C LEU A 266 2.82 11.06 -0.88
N GLU A 267 3.91 11.22 -1.62
CA GLU A 267 3.89 11.78 -2.98
C GLU A 267 3.03 10.94 -3.93
N PHE A 268 3.23 9.62 -3.93
CA PHE A 268 2.44 8.69 -4.74
C PHE A 268 0.95 8.82 -4.45
N PHE A 269 0.55 8.76 -3.17
CA PHE A 269 -0.85 8.91 -2.77
C PHE A 269 -1.40 10.29 -3.16
N PHE A 270 -0.65 11.37 -2.97
CA PHE A 270 -1.07 12.73 -3.33
C PHE A 270 -1.12 12.98 -4.85
N SER A 271 -0.45 12.14 -5.66
CA SER A 271 -0.49 12.19 -7.13
C SER A 271 -1.65 11.40 -7.74
N GLU A 272 -2.00 10.24 -7.18
CA GLU A 272 -3.05 9.36 -7.72
C GLU A 272 -4.45 9.63 -7.10
N ALA A 273 -4.51 10.05 -5.83
CA ALA A 273 -5.76 10.31 -5.11
C ALA A 273 -6.12 11.81 -5.06
N PRO A 274 -7.42 12.18 -5.08
CA PRO A 274 -7.86 13.57 -5.07
C PRO A 274 -7.54 14.28 -3.74
N ALA A 275 -7.55 15.62 -3.77
CA ALA A 275 -7.21 16.47 -2.63
C ALA A 275 -8.04 16.20 -1.35
N SER A 276 -9.28 15.72 -1.51
CA SER A 276 -10.19 15.29 -0.44
C SER A 276 -9.64 14.11 0.38
N MET A 277 -8.78 13.28 -0.20
CA MET A 277 -8.25 12.06 0.43
C MET A 277 -6.86 12.23 1.04
N ARG A 278 -6.25 13.43 1.04
CA ARG A 278 -4.88 13.61 1.56
C ARG A 278 -4.73 13.24 3.04
N SER A 279 -5.77 13.45 3.85
CA SER A 279 -5.82 12.99 5.25
C SER A 279 -5.77 11.45 5.39
N LEU A 280 -6.26 10.71 4.39
CA LEU A 280 -6.22 9.25 4.34
C LEU A 280 -4.81 8.73 4.13
N ALA A 281 -3.98 9.42 3.33
CA ALA A 281 -2.57 9.05 3.14
C ALA A 281 -1.83 9.07 4.49
N THR A 282 -2.03 10.14 5.27
CA THR A 282 -1.42 10.31 6.58
C THR A 282 -1.98 9.31 7.59
N SER A 283 -3.29 9.11 7.67
CA SER A 283 -3.88 8.16 8.63
C SER A 283 -3.54 6.70 8.30
N LEU A 284 -3.47 6.34 7.01
CA LEU A 284 -2.92 5.06 6.58
C LEU A 284 -1.46 4.93 7.03
N SER A 285 -0.61 5.93 6.76
CA SER A 285 0.82 5.90 7.16
C SER A 285 1.02 5.56 8.64
N TRP A 286 0.27 6.23 9.54
CA TRP A 286 0.27 5.90 10.97
C TRP A 286 -0.31 4.50 11.28
N ALA A 287 -1.30 4.03 10.53
CA ALA A 287 -1.81 2.67 10.67
C ALA A 287 -0.78 1.60 10.23
N SER A 288 0.04 1.85 9.19
CA SER A 288 1.16 0.95 8.83
C SER A 288 2.24 0.94 9.91
N LEU A 289 2.55 2.09 10.51
CA LEU A 289 3.47 2.16 11.65
C LEU A 289 2.97 1.29 12.81
N ALA A 290 1.71 1.47 13.23
CA ALA A 290 1.09 0.67 14.27
C ALA A 290 1.05 -0.84 13.93
N MET A 291 0.63 -1.20 12.72
CA MET A 291 0.62 -2.59 12.26
C MET A 291 2.03 -3.21 12.22
N GLY A 292 3.06 -2.44 11.84
CA GLY A 292 4.45 -2.91 11.84
C GLY A 292 4.97 -3.17 13.26
N TYR A 293 4.63 -2.31 14.22
CA TYR A 293 4.99 -2.50 15.63
C TYR A 293 4.23 -3.67 16.28
N TYR A 294 2.96 -3.89 15.93
CA TYR A 294 2.24 -5.12 16.35
C TYR A 294 2.80 -6.38 15.69
N LEU A 295 3.14 -6.32 14.39
CA LEU A 295 3.77 -7.42 13.67
C LEU A 295 5.13 -7.78 14.27
N SER A 296 5.91 -6.79 14.72
CA SER A 296 7.16 -7.01 15.46
C SER A 296 6.93 -7.87 16.71
N SER A 297 5.95 -7.50 17.56
CA SER A 297 5.62 -8.28 18.76
C SER A 297 5.17 -9.71 18.41
N VAL A 298 4.35 -9.88 17.37
CA VAL A 298 3.91 -11.20 16.90
C VAL A 298 5.09 -12.04 16.41
N ILE A 299 5.99 -11.49 15.60
CA ILE A 299 7.18 -12.23 15.10
C ILE A 299 8.10 -12.61 16.27
N VAL A 300 8.33 -11.72 17.25
CA VAL A 300 9.15 -12.02 18.44
C VAL A 300 8.53 -13.16 19.27
N SER A 301 7.21 -13.16 19.50
CA SER A 301 6.52 -14.26 20.19
C SER A 301 6.64 -15.57 19.42
N VAL A 302 6.28 -15.59 18.13
CA VAL A 302 6.33 -16.79 17.27
C VAL A 302 7.75 -17.36 17.20
N VAL A 303 8.78 -16.51 17.09
CA VAL A 303 10.19 -16.93 17.13
C VAL A 303 10.53 -17.56 18.48
N ASN A 304 10.13 -16.96 19.60
CA ASN A 304 10.39 -17.51 20.92
C ASN A 304 9.69 -18.86 21.15
N ASP A 305 8.44 -19.01 20.74
CA ASP A 305 7.68 -20.25 20.89
C ASP A 305 8.25 -21.38 20.01
N VAL A 306 8.42 -21.15 18.71
CA VAL A 306 8.97 -22.15 17.78
C VAL A 306 10.37 -22.61 18.24
N THR A 307 11.22 -21.68 18.67
CA THR A 307 12.61 -22.01 19.02
C THR A 307 12.74 -22.64 20.42
N ARG A 308 11.78 -22.39 21.32
CA ARG A 308 11.61 -23.14 22.58
C ARG A 308 11.19 -24.60 22.33
N LEU A 309 10.35 -24.86 21.32
CA LEU A 309 10.00 -26.23 20.92
C LEU A 309 11.19 -26.97 20.29
N SER A 310 11.92 -26.34 19.36
CA SER A 310 12.96 -27.04 18.58
C SER A 310 14.28 -27.28 19.29
N ASP A 311 14.68 -26.42 20.23
CA ASP A 311 16.06 -26.37 20.74
C ASP A 311 16.12 -26.12 22.26
N HIS A 312 14.97 -26.25 22.94
CA HIS A 312 14.68 -25.96 24.36
C HIS A 312 15.06 -24.58 24.91
N LYS A 313 15.81 -23.76 24.15
CA LYS A 313 16.22 -22.39 24.49
C LYS A 313 15.70 -21.38 23.44
N PRO A 314 14.75 -20.51 23.82
CA PRO A 314 14.21 -19.47 22.93
C PRO A 314 15.30 -18.50 22.44
N TRP A 315 15.11 -17.89 21.27
CA TRP A 315 16.10 -16.96 20.71
C TRP A 315 16.16 -15.59 21.39
N LEU A 316 15.05 -15.08 21.92
CA LEU A 316 14.90 -13.71 22.43
C LEU A 316 14.26 -13.71 23.83
N SER A 317 14.79 -14.55 24.73
CA SER A 317 14.33 -14.63 26.12
C SER A 317 15.45 -15.12 27.04
N GLY A 318 15.48 -14.56 28.25
CA GLY A 318 16.59 -14.65 29.21
C GLY A 318 16.89 -13.29 29.84
N GLY A 319 17.66 -13.27 30.93
CA GLY A 319 17.97 -12.05 31.69
C GLY A 319 19.05 -11.14 31.07
N ASN A 320 19.90 -11.68 30.19
CA ASN A 320 20.92 -10.91 29.45
C ASN A 320 20.78 -11.17 27.93
N ILE A 321 20.85 -10.08 27.15
CA ILE A 321 20.85 -10.08 25.68
C ILE A 321 22.07 -10.80 25.08
N ASP A 322 23.18 -10.94 25.80
CA ASP A 322 24.34 -11.73 25.35
C ASP A 322 24.01 -13.20 25.07
N HIS A 323 22.98 -13.73 25.72
CA HIS A 323 22.48 -15.08 25.49
C HIS A 323 21.42 -15.17 24.39
N TYR A 324 20.91 -14.04 23.86
CA TYR A 324 19.90 -14.03 22.81
C TYR A 324 20.55 -14.37 21.47
N ARG A 325 19.85 -15.09 20.59
CA ARG A 325 20.28 -15.39 19.21
C ARG A 325 19.81 -14.31 18.23
N LEU A 326 20.06 -13.06 18.62
CA LEU A 326 19.61 -11.85 17.93
C LEU A 326 20.16 -11.76 16.49
N GLU A 327 21.34 -12.30 16.21
CA GLU A 327 21.89 -12.42 14.85
C GLU A 327 21.00 -13.28 13.94
N ARG A 328 20.42 -14.37 14.47
CA ARG A 328 19.51 -15.24 13.71
C ARG A 328 18.17 -14.56 13.48
N PHE A 329 17.71 -13.79 14.47
CA PHE A 329 16.50 -12.98 14.35
C PHE A 329 16.66 -11.85 13.32
N TYR A 330 17.80 -11.15 13.30
CA TYR A 330 18.08 -10.13 12.28
C TYR A 330 18.25 -10.73 10.88
N TRP A 331 18.81 -11.94 10.74
CA TRP A 331 18.78 -12.66 9.47
C TRP A 331 17.36 -13.08 9.05
N LEU A 332 16.50 -13.53 9.97
CA LEU A 332 15.09 -13.81 9.70
C LEU A 332 14.36 -12.55 9.20
N MET A 333 14.53 -11.43 9.91
CA MET A 333 13.95 -10.13 9.51
C MET A 333 14.49 -9.66 8.15
N CYS A 334 15.77 -9.88 7.86
CA CYS A 334 16.35 -9.62 6.55
C CYS A 334 15.68 -10.45 5.44
N VAL A 335 15.47 -11.75 5.65
CA VAL A 335 14.79 -12.64 4.69
C VAL A 335 13.32 -12.23 4.50
N LEU A 336 12.61 -11.89 5.57
CA LEU A 336 11.24 -11.38 5.49
C LEU A 336 11.17 -10.05 4.70
N SER A 337 12.14 -9.14 4.89
CA SER A 337 12.23 -7.91 4.09
C SER A 337 12.57 -8.16 2.62
N VAL A 338 13.39 -9.18 2.30
CA VAL A 338 13.61 -9.62 0.91
C VAL A 338 12.31 -10.12 0.29
N LEU A 339 11.56 -11.00 0.97
CA LEU A 339 10.27 -11.52 0.48
C LEU A 339 9.25 -10.39 0.29
N ASN A 340 9.20 -9.43 1.22
CA ASN A 340 8.37 -8.24 1.12
C ASN A 340 8.77 -7.33 -0.06
N PHE A 341 10.07 -7.15 -0.32
CA PHE A 341 10.55 -6.38 -1.47
C PHE A 341 10.25 -7.07 -2.81
N LEU A 342 10.36 -8.39 -2.89
CA LEU A 342 9.96 -9.17 -4.07
C LEU A 342 8.45 -9.08 -4.31
N HIS A 343 7.64 -9.20 -3.26
CA HIS A 343 6.19 -9.00 -3.32
C HIS A 343 5.84 -7.58 -3.77
N TYR A 344 6.49 -6.56 -3.20
CA TYR A 344 6.37 -5.17 -3.63
C TYR A 344 6.69 -5.00 -5.13
N LEU A 345 7.79 -5.59 -5.62
CA LEU A 345 8.20 -5.49 -7.01
C LEU A 345 7.18 -6.12 -7.97
N LEU A 346 6.56 -7.25 -7.58
CA LEU A 346 5.47 -7.87 -8.35
C LEU A 346 4.24 -6.95 -8.47
N TRP A 347 3.91 -6.17 -7.43
CA TRP A 347 2.83 -5.18 -7.50
C TRP A 347 3.24 -3.93 -8.28
N ALA A 348 4.45 -3.41 -8.05
CA ALA A 348 4.98 -2.22 -8.73
C ALA A 348 5.08 -2.42 -10.24
N CYS A 349 5.61 -3.55 -10.71
CA CYS A 349 5.69 -3.88 -12.14
C CYS A 349 4.31 -4.18 -12.78
N ARG A 350 3.27 -4.48 -11.98
CA ARG A 350 1.89 -4.63 -12.44
C ARG A 350 1.08 -3.32 -12.35
N TYR A 351 1.59 -2.31 -11.65
CA TYR A 351 0.90 -1.04 -11.47
C TYR A 351 1.00 -0.18 -12.74
N LYS A 352 -0.16 0.16 -13.31
CA LYS A 352 -0.25 1.14 -14.40
C LYS A 352 -0.62 2.48 -13.79
N TYR A 353 0.32 3.43 -13.83
CA TYR A 353 0.09 4.84 -13.51
C TYR A 353 -1.11 5.40 -14.28
N ARG A 354 -1.86 6.31 -13.65
CA ARG A 354 -2.95 7.01 -14.31
C ARG A 354 -2.40 8.01 -15.31
N SER A 355 -2.57 7.72 -16.61
CA SER A 355 -2.14 8.59 -17.69
C SER A 355 -2.87 9.94 -17.64
N VAL A 356 -2.16 11.03 -17.32
CA VAL A 356 -2.67 12.42 -17.30
C VAL A 356 -2.77 12.97 -18.74
N SER A 357 -3.46 12.22 -19.61
CA SER A 357 -3.60 12.53 -21.04
C SER A 357 -4.87 13.33 -21.37
N LEU A 358 -5.80 13.50 -20.41
CA LEU A 358 -7.13 14.05 -20.67
C LEU A 358 -7.30 15.52 -20.26
N LEU A 359 -6.45 16.07 -19.38
CA LEU A 359 -6.54 17.48 -18.97
C LEU A 359 -5.98 18.47 -20.02
N LEU A 360 -5.14 17.98 -20.94
CA LEU A 360 -4.68 18.75 -22.10
C LEU A 360 -5.68 18.72 -23.28
N SER A 361 -6.62 17.77 -23.29
CA SER A 361 -7.69 17.72 -24.29
C SER A 361 -8.83 18.69 -24.01
N SER A 362 -9.01 19.13 -22.75
CA SER A 362 -10.06 20.06 -22.33
C SER A 362 -9.58 21.51 -22.21
N SER A 363 -8.34 21.81 -22.61
CA SER A 363 -7.70 23.13 -22.53
C SER A 363 -7.29 23.68 -23.90
N SER A 364 -7.83 23.09 -24.98
CA SER A 364 -7.79 23.67 -26.33
C SER A 364 -8.99 24.60 -26.52
N PRO A 365 -8.83 25.94 -26.53
CA PRO A 365 -9.90 26.83 -26.99
C PRO A 365 -10.11 26.62 -28.50
N SER A 366 -11.35 26.47 -28.92
CA SER A 366 -11.71 26.50 -30.35
C SER A 366 -11.57 27.93 -30.87
N THR A 367 -10.57 28.15 -31.71
CA THR A 367 -10.41 29.35 -32.57
C THR A 367 -11.39 29.34 -33.72
#